data_AF-H0E1T0-F1
#
_entry.id   AF-H0E1T0-F1
#
_cell.length_a   1.000
_cell.length_b   1.000
_cell.length_c   1.000
_cell.angle_alpha   90.00
_cell.angle_beta   90.00
_cell.angle_gamma   90.00
#
_symmetry.space_group_name_H-M   'P 1'
#
loop_
_entity.id
_entity.type
_entity.pdbx_description
1 polymer ?
#
loop_
_entity_poly.entity_id
_entity_poly.type
_entity_poly.pdbx_seq_one_letter_code
_entity_poly.pdbx_strand_id
1 'polypeptide(L)'
;MPSAPRFRVTRGRVAIGVLVTLLVLLAGGQLILPAIAAKVVRDDLGDPGADVTVKAFPAWKMALGKVDSIDLRAGTVKRSDSELSDLLKRAKEVGRIDATIQAMDVGDFHLRDVRTHVEGGRVRASAQVTLADLQAMAPGGATLTALPAGSDGAPRFQVSVSVFGTQQQIPVAVSATEGKIEVAPDNALGAVFRLTVFQNDRLWIDGVRSSVAGQSVRMDVTGRLR
;
A
#
# COMPACT_ATOMS: atom_id res chain seq x y z
N MET A 1 -59.73 14.41 -52.24
CA MET A 1 -59.29 13.70 -51.02
C MET A 1 -58.08 12.84 -51.38
N PRO A 2 -56.84 13.23 -51.02
CA PRO A 2 -55.64 12.44 -51.29
C PRO A 2 -55.28 11.54 -50.10
N SER A 3 -55.05 10.27 -50.38
CA SER A 3 -54.66 9.23 -49.42
C SER A 3 -53.18 9.38 -49.02
N ALA A 4 -52.90 9.48 -47.73
CA ALA A 4 -51.55 9.53 -47.19
C ALA A 4 -50.86 8.14 -47.20
N PRO A 5 -49.57 8.02 -47.57
CA PRO A 5 -48.83 6.78 -47.47
C PRO A 5 -48.46 6.46 -46.01
N ARG A 6 -48.89 5.30 -45.52
CA ARG A 6 -48.49 4.77 -44.21
C ARG A 6 -47.15 4.04 -44.35
N PHE A 7 -46.07 4.66 -43.89
CA PHE A 7 -44.79 3.97 -43.71
C PHE A 7 -44.91 2.96 -42.55
N ARG A 8 -45.02 1.68 -42.89
CA ARG A 8 -44.82 0.57 -41.94
C ARG A 8 -43.32 0.38 -41.75
N VAL A 9 -42.78 0.96 -40.67
CA VAL A 9 -41.42 0.65 -40.22
C VAL A 9 -41.44 -0.70 -39.51
N THR A 10 -40.77 -1.69 -40.09
CA THR A 10 -40.59 -3.04 -39.55
C THR A 10 -39.74 -2.99 -38.27
N ARG A 11 -40.35 -3.38 -37.14
CA ARG A 11 -39.77 -3.37 -35.78
C ARG A 11 -38.50 -4.23 -35.60
N GLY A 12 -38.08 -5.00 -36.61
CA GLY A 12 -36.91 -5.89 -36.53
C GLY A 12 -35.55 -5.24 -36.79
N ARG A 13 -35.47 -4.04 -37.38
CA ARG A 13 -34.19 -3.38 -37.72
C ARG A 13 -33.73 -2.31 -36.72
N VAL A 14 -34.63 -1.82 -35.87
CA VAL A 14 -34.31 -0.80 -34.85
C VAL A 14 -33.59 -1.43 -33.65
N ALA A 15 -33.91 -2.69 -33.29
CA ALA A 15 -33.29 -3.39 -32.17
C ALA A 15 -31.79 -3.71 -32.40
N ILE A 16 -31.39 -4.00 -33.64
CA ILE A 16 -29.98 -4.30 -33.98
C ILE A 16 -29.14 -3.02 -33.96
N GLY A 17 -29.68 -1.90 -34.44
CA GLY A 17 -28.99 -0.60 -34.41
C GLY A 17 -28.66 -0.16 -32.98
N VAL A 18 -29.61 -0.25 -32.05
CA VAL A 18 -29.40 0.12 -30.64
C VAL A 18 -28.36 -0.79 -29.98
N LEU A 19 -28.41 -2.10 -30.21
CA LEU A 19 -27.47 -3.05 -29.61
C LEU A 19 -26.04 -2.84 -30.11
N VAL A 20 -25.85 -2.61 -31.41
CA VAL A 20 -24.54 -2.34 -32.01
C VAL A 20 -24.01 -0.98 -31.54
N THR A 21 -24.84 0.06 -31.49
CA THR A 21 -24.46 1.37 -30.95
C THR A 21 -24.07 1.28 -29.47
N LEU A 22 -24.79 0.49 -28.66
CA LEU A 22 -24.46 0.27 -27.25
C LEU A 22 -23.15 -0.49 -27.08
N LEU A 23 -22.90 -1.52 -27.91
CA LEU A 23 -21.65 -2.28 -27.93
C LEU A 23 -20.45 -1.43 -28.37
N VAL A 24 -20.64 -0.55 -29.36
CA VAL A 24 -19.61 0.39 -29.81
C VAL A 24 -19.34 1.46 -28.74
N LEU A 25 -20.36 1.95 -28.03
CA LEU A 25 -20.21 2.84 -26.89
C LEU A 25 -19.49 2.17 -25.71
N LEU A 26 -19.83 0.91 -25.42
CA LEU A 26 -19.18 0.11 -24.37
C LEU A 26 -17.73 -0.23 -24.73
N ALA A 27 -17.45 -0.58 -25.99
CA ALA A 27 -16.10 -0.84 -26.49
C ALA A 27 -15.25 0.44 -26.58
N GLY A 28 -15.85 1.58 -26.95
CA GLY A 28 -15.18 2.88 -26.98
C GLY A 28 -14.89 3.44 -25.59
N GLY A 29 -15.80 3.22 -24.62
CA GLY A 29 -15.60 3.58 -23.23
C GLY A 29 -14.43 2.83 -22.57
N GLN A 30 -14.16 1.59 -22.99
CA GLN A 30 -13.03 0.78 -22.50
C GLN A 30 -11.64 1.35 -22.85
N LEU A 31 -11.55 2.22 -23.86
CA LEU A 31 -10.30 2.88 -24.26
C LEU A 31 -10.01 4.19 -23.49
N ILE A 32 -11.05 4.84 -22.93
CA ILE A 32 -10.94 6.19 -22.35
C ILE A 32 -11.02 6.16 -20.81
N LEU A 33 -11.74 5.19 -20.23
CA LEU A 33 -11.89 5.03 -18.78
C LEU A 33 -10.57 4.84 -17.99
N PRO A 34 -9.57 4.07 -18.47
CA PRO A 34 -8.32 3.90 -17.75
C PRO A 34 -7.55 5.21 -17.56
N ALA A 35 -7.61 6.12 -18.53
CA ALA A 35 -6.91 7.40 -18.48
C ALA A 35 -7.52 8.36 -17.44
N ILE A 36 -8.85 8.34 -17.28
CA ILE A 36 -9.55 9.16 -16.27
C ILE A 36 -9.33 8.59 -14.86
N ALA A 37 -9.39 7.27 -14.70
CA ALA A 37 -9.06 6.61 -13.43
C ALA A 37 -7.61 6.87 -13.02
N ALA A 38 -6.67 6.79 -13.96
CA ALA A 38 -5.27 7.14 -13.72
C ALA A 38 -5.10 8.61 -13.31
N LYS A 39 -5.90 9.53 -13.85
CA LYS A 39 -5.87 10.94 -13.47
C LYS A 39 -6.39 11.16 -12.04
N VAL A 40 -7.52 10.56 -11.68
CA VAL A 40 -8.05 10.63 -10.30
C VAL A 40 -7.05 10.01 -9.32
N VAL A 41 -6.45 8.87 -9.65
CA VAL A 41 -5.42 8.26 -8.80
C VAL A 41 -4.18 9.16 -8.69
N ARG A 42 -3.74 9.83 -9.76
CA ARG A 42 -2.63 10.80 -9.72
C ARG A 42 -2.95 12.02 -8.85
N ASP A 43 -4.14 12.59 -9.03
CA ASP A 43 -4.61 13.75 -8.26
C ASP A 43 -4.72 13.38 -6.77
N ASP A 44 -5.24 12.18 -6.46
CA ASP A 44 -5.28 11.66 -5.10
C ASP A 44 -3.85 11.44 -4.56
N LEU A 45 -2.92 10.89 -5.36
CA LEU A 45 -1.51 10.67 -5.01
C LEU A 45 -0.72 11.94 -4.74
N GLY A 46 -1.16 13.10 -5.25
CA GLY A 46 -0.42 14.35 -5.16
C GLY A 46 0.88 14.35 -5.99
N ASP A 47 1.07 13.35 -6.87
CA ASP A 47 2.23 13.22 -7.75
C ASP A 47 1.78 13.29 -9.22
N PRO A 48 1.93 14.45 -9.89
CA PRO A 48 1.55 14.61 -11.28
C PRO A 48 2.39 13.75 -12.24
N GLY A 49 3.57 13.28 -11.79
CA GLY A 49 4.47 12.41 -12.54
C GLY A 49 4.23 10.92 -12.35
N ALA A 50 3.27 10.51 -11.52
CA ALA A 50 3.03 9.09 -11.26
C ALA A 50 2.50 8.36 -12.51
N ASP A 51 3.15 7.25 -12.83
CA ASP A 51 2.73 6.33 -13.89
C ASP A 51 1.79 5.28 -13.28
N VAL A 52 0.50 5.40 -13.62
CA VAL A 52 -0.57 4.58 -13.08
C VAL A 52 -1.22 3.82 -14.23
N THR A 53 -1.08 2.50 -14.20
CA THR A 53 -1.74 1.59 -15.14
C THR A 53 -2.82 0.81 -14.39
N VAL A 54 -4.08 1.09 -14.69
CA VAL A 54 -5.24 0.38 -14.12
C VAL A 54 -5.78 -0.60 -15.17
N LYS A 55 -5.89 -1.88 -14.81
CA LYS A 55 -6.54 -2.90 -15.65
C LYS A 55 -7.81 -3.37 -14.96
N ALA A 56 -8.94 -3.19 -15.64
CA ALA A 56 -10.23 -3.73 -15.24
C ALA A 56 -10.88 -4.39 -16.45
N PHE A 57 -11.01 -5.71 -16.42
CA PHE A 57 -11.66 -6.54 -17.43
C PHE A 57 -12.84 -7.31 -16.84
N PRO A 58 -14.10 -7.02 -17.22
CA PRO A 58 -14.56 -5.98 -18.15
C PRO A 58 -14.87 -4.64 -17.44
N ALA A 59 -14.81 -3.50 -18.14
CA ALA A 59 -14.91 -2.16 -17.55
C ALA A 59 -16.20 -1.84 -16.76
N TRP A 60 -17.31 -2.57 -16.97
CA TRP A 60 -18.51 -2.42 -16.13
C TRP A 60 -18.26 -2.83 -14.67
N LYS A 61 -17.24 -3.67 -14.41
CA LYS A 61 -16.80 -3.98 -13.04
C LYS A 61 -16.34 -2.73 -12.28
N MET A 62 -15.78 -1.73 -12.95
CA MET A 62 -15.42 -0.45 -12.31
C MET A 62 -16.65 0.32 -11.84
N ALA A 63 -17.75 0.27 -12.58
CA ALA A 63 -19.02 0.85 -12.14
C ALA A 63 -19.62 0.14 -10.92
N LEU A 64 -19.13 -1.07 -10.61
CA LEU A 64 -19.48 -1.85 -9.43
C LEU A 64 -18.37 -1.84 -8.36
N GLY A 65 -17.35 -0.98 -8.48
CA GLY A 65 -16.26 -0.86 -7.52
C GLY A 65 -15.21 -2.00 -7.55
N LYS A 66 -15.19 -2.83 -8.59
CA LYS A 66 -14.22 -3.95 -8.70
C LYS A 66 -13.15 -3.65 -9.74
N VAL A 67 -11.89 -3.67 -9.31
CA VAL A 67 -10.72 -3.50 -10.18
C VAL A 67 -9.91 -4.81 -10.17
N ASP A 68 -9.52 -5.32 -11.33
CA ASP A 68 -8.82 -6.61 -11.39
C ASP A 68 -7.33 -6.45 -11.06
N SER A 69 -6.65 -5.43 -11.60
CA SER A 69 -5.29 -5.09 -11.16
C SER A 69 -4.90 -3.61 -11.28
N ILE A 70 -4.04 -3.16 -10.38
CA ILE A 70 -3.42 -1.82 -10.40
C ILE A 70 -1.90 -1.98 -10.41
N ASP A 71 -1.24 -1.38 -11.40
CA ASP A 71 0.20 -1.20 -11.46
C ASP A 71 0.50 0.30 -11.21
N LEU A 72 1.20 0.62 -10.12
CA LEU A 72 1.50 1.99 -9.69
C LEU A 72 3.01 2.22 -9.62
N ARG A 73 3.48 3.30 -10.24
CA ARG A 73 4.83 3.83 -10.07
C ARG A 73 4.77 5.32 -9.74
N ALA A 74 5.32 5.72 -8.59
CA ALA A 74 5.34 7.11 -8.16
C ALA A 74 6.73 7.55 -7.69
N GLY A 75 6.99 8.84 -7.77
CA GLY A 75 8.22 9.45 -7.26
C GLY A 75 8.14 9.60 -5.74
N THR A 76 7.57 10.70 -5.27
CA THR A 76 7.40 10.98 -3.83
C THR A 76 5.92 11.05 -3.49
N VAL A 77 5.52 10.32 -2.46
CA VAL A 77 4.12 10.30 -1.97
C VAL A 77 4.12 10.68 -0.50
N LYS A 78 3.26 11.62 -0.11
CA LYS A 78 3.08 12.01 1.30
C LYS A 78 1.69 11.61 1.76
N ARG A 79 1.60 10.96 2.91
CA ARG A 79 0.34 10.48 3.50
C ARG A 79 0.32 10.61 5.00
N SER A 80 -0.88 10.75 5.52
CA SER A 80 -1.22 10.52 6.92
C SER A 80 -1.62 9.05 7.14
N ASP A 81 -1.60 8.62 8.41
CA ASP A 81 -2.03 7.27 8.81
C ASP A 81 -3.49 6.96 8.45
N SER A 82 -4.36 7.98 8.50
CA SER A 82 -5.77 7.85 8.13
C SER A 82 -5.94 7.62 6.63
N GLU A 83 -5.22 8.38 5.79
CA GLU A 83 -5.24 8.18 4.34
C GLU A 83 -4.69 6.80 3.93
N LEU A 84 -3.65 6.32 4.61
CA LEU A 84 -3.12 4.98 4.39
C LEU A 84 -4.17 3.91 4.76
N SER A 85 -4.89 4.10 5.86
CA SER A 85 -5.97 3.20 6.28
C SER A 85 -7.11 3.14 5.27
N ASP A 86 -7.49 4.28 4.69
CA ASP A 86 -8.48 4.35 3.63
C ASP A 86 -8.00 3.69 2.33
N LEU A 87 -6.72 3.83 2.00
CA LEU A 87 -6.10 3.13 0.86
C LEU A 87 -6.13 1.61 1.06
N LEU A 88 -5.82 1.11 2.25
CA LEU A 88 -5.88 -0.33 2.57
C LEU A 88 -7.31 -0.87 2.46
N LYS A 89 -8.31 -0.09 2.88
CA LYS A 89 -9.72 -0.44 2.72
C LYS A 89 -10.09 -0.59 1.24
N ARG A 90 -9.70 0.37 0.39
CA ARG A 90 -9.94 0.30 -1.07
C ARG A 90 -9.15 -0.84 -1.73
N ALA A 91 -7.93 -1.09 -1.27
CA ALA A 91 -7.08 -2.17 -1.79
C ALA A 91 -7.73 -3.55 -1.67
N LYS A 92 -8.58 -3.78 -0.67
CA LYS A 92 -9.32 -5.02 -0.48
C LYS A 92 -10.32 -5.30 -1.62
N GLU A 93 -10.78 -4.27 -2.30
CA GLU A 93 -11.73 -4.37 -3.41
C GLU A 93 -11.02 -4.63 -4.76
N VAL A 94 -9.67 -4.60 -4.75
CA VAL A 94 -8.83 -4.82 -5.92
C VAL A 94 -8.28 -6.25 -5.91
N GLY A 95 -8.34 -6.94 -7.05
CA GLY A 95 -7.81 -8.30 -7.18
C GLY A 95 -6.30 -8.39 -6.95
N ARG A 96 -5.54 -7.50 -7.60
CA ARG A 96 -4.07 -7.40 -7.49
C ARG A 96 -3.58 -5.94 -7.48
N ILE A 97 -2.59 -5.63 -6.66
CA ILE A 97 -1.91 -4.33 -6.67
C ILE A 97 -0.42 -4.56 -6.68
N ASP A 98 0.28 -3.91 -7.61
CA ASP A 98 1.72 -3.83 -7.70
C ASP A 98 2.12 -2.36 -7.65
N ALA A 99 2.72 -1.91 -6.56
CA ALA A 99 3.11 -0.52 -6.35
C ALA A 99 4.62 -0.39 -6.12
N THR A 100 5.24 0.57 -6.78
CA THR A 100 6.63 0.98 -6.56
C THR A 100 6.69 2.49 -6.35
N ILE A 101 7.19 2.93 -5.22
CA ILE A 101 7.23 4.34 -4.84
C ILE A 101 8.66 4.65 -4.39
N GLN A 102 9.30 5.66 -5.01
CA GLN A 102 10.71 5.95 -4.70
C GLN A 102 10.89 6.49 -3.28
N ALA A 103 9.99 7.36 -2.83
CA ALA A 103 9.96 7.87 -1.47
C ALA A 103 8.51 7.99 -0.98
N MET A 104 8.26 7.58 0.26
CA MET A 104 6.96 7.74 0.90
C MET A 104 7.15 8.30 2.31
N ASP A 105 6.45 9.40 2.59
CA ASP A 105 6.36 9.96 3.92
C ASP A 105 5.00 9.54 4.51
N VAL A 106 5.03 8.84 5.64
CA VAL A 106 3.82 8.48 6.40
C VAL A 106 3.93 9.07 7.80
N GLY A 107 3.23 10.18 8.04
CA GLY A 107 3.47 10.99 9.25
C GLY A 107 4.94 11.44 9.32
N ASP A 108 5.62 11.09 10.42
CA ASP A 108 7.05 11.36 10.63
C ASP A 108 7.97 10.26 10.07
N PHE A 109 7.40 9.24 9.42
CA PHE A 109 8.14 8.09 8.91
C PHE A 109 8.57 8.31 7.46
N HIS A 110 9.87 8.32 7.21
CA HIS A 110 10.45 8.43 5.88
C HIS A 110 10.84 7.05 5.33
N LEU A 111 10.15 6.60 4.29
CA LEU A 111 10.39 5.33 3.60
C LEU A 111 10.99 5.58 2.22
N ARG A 112 11.90 4.71 1.78
CA ARG A 112 12.52 4.75 0.45
C ARG A 112 12.35 3.42 -0.27
N ASP A 113 12.26 3.46 -1.60
CA ASP A 113 12.10 2.30 -2.47
C ASP A 113 10.97 1.37 -1.99
N VAL A 114 9.82 1.94 -1.67
CA VAL A 114 8.65 1.21 -1.20
C VAL A 114 8.12 0.35 -2.34
N ARG A 115 8.05 -0.94 -2.10
CA ARG A 115 7.44 -1.91 -3.02
C ARG A 115 6.32 -2.61 -2.28
N THR A 116 5.14 -2.62 -2.86
CA THR A 116 3.98 -3.31 -2.30
C THR A 116 3.37 -4.20 -3.36
N HIS A 117 3.08 -5.44 -2.95
CA HIS A 117 2.34 -6.41 -3.73
C HIS A 117 1.15 -6.89 -2.91
N VAL A 118 -0.05 -6.71 -3.43
CA VAL A 118 -1.29 -7.22 -2.85
C VAL A 118 -1.92 -8.18 -3.83
N GLU A 119 -2.25 -9.39 -3.38
CA GLU A 119 -2.96 -10.37 -4.21
C GLU A 119 -3.82 -11.28 -3.33
N GLY A 120 -5.10 -11.40 -3.68
CA GLY A 120 -6.04 -12.24 -2.93
C GLY A 120 -6.12 -11.88 -1.43
N GLY A 121 -5.99 -10.59 -1.12
CA GLY A 121 -5.98 -10.06 0.25
C GLY A 121 -4.68 -10.30 1.03
N ARG A 122 -3.67 -10.98 0.46
CA ARG A 122 -2.33 -11.06 1.06
C ARG A 122 -1.50 -9.86 0.65
N VAL A 123 -0.72 -9.33 1.58
CA VAL A 123 0.15 -8.16 1.39
C VAL A 123 1.60 -8.58 1.60
N ARG A 124 2.46 -8.19 0.67
CA ARG A 124 3.91 -8.18 0.83
C ARG A 124 4.40 -6.77 0.57
N ALA A 125 5.06 -6.16 1.54
CA ALA A 125 5.63 -4.83 1.41
C ALA A 125 7.10 -4.86 1.75
N SER A 126 7.90 -4.04 1.08
CA SER A 126 9.28 -3.78 1.47
C SER A 126 9.63 -2.32 1.31
N ALA A 127 10.49 -1.82 2.18
CA ALA A 127 10.95 -0.45 2.17
C ALA A 127 12.35 -0.35 2.77
N GLN A 128 13.10 0.66 2.38
CA GLN A 128 14.35 1.05 3.02
C GLN A 128 14.08 2.18 4.00
N VAL A 129 14.66 2.08 5.18
CA VAL A 129 14.71 3.13 6.21
C VAL A 129 16.16 3.38 6.58
N THR A 130 16.49 4.62 6.92
CA THR A 130 17.84 4.92 7.45
C THR A 130 17.84 4.79 8.97
N LEU A 131 19.00 4.46 9.53
CA LEU A 131 19.19 4.48 10.98
C LEU A 131 18.95 5.87 11.58
N ALA A 132 19.26 6.93 10.84
CA ALA A 132 19.01 8.30 11.27
C ALA A 132 17.51 8.60 11.39
N ASP A 133 16.70 8.15 10.42
CA ASP A 133 15.24 8.33 10.45
C ASP A 133 14.64 7.55 11.64
N LEU A 134 15.06 6.30 11.86
CA LEU A 134 14.63 5.50 13.01
C LEU A 134 15.06 6.14 14.35
N GLN A 135 16.24 6.75 14.39
CA GLN A 135 16.75 7.43 15.57
C GLN A 135 16.01 8.72 15.89
N ALA A 136 15.61 9.49 14.87
CA ALA A 136 14.80 10.69 15.06
C ALA A 136 13.44 10.38 15.73
N MET A 137 12.94 9.16 15.57
CA MET A 137 11.71 8.67 16.19
C MET A 137 11.93 8.03 17.58
N ALA A 138 13.18 7.79 17.97
CA ALA A 138 13.45 7.09 19.20
C ALA A 138 13.17 8.01 20.42
N PRO A 139 12.44 7.53 21.43
CA PRO A 139 12.10 8.35 22.58
C PRO A 139 13.35 8.76 23.36
N GLY A 140 13.36 10.00 23.86
CA GLY A 140 14.42 10.51 24.72
C GLY A 140 15.77 10.72 24.02
N GLY A 141 15.80 10.84 22.68
CA GLY A 141 17.04 11.06 21.93
C GLY A 141 17.99 9.86 21.96
N ALA A 142 17.44 8.65 22.12
CA ALA A 142 18.22 7.43 22.13
C ALA A 142 19.00 7.28 20.82
N THR A 143 20.19 6.66 20.87
CA THR A 143 20.92 6.27 19.67
C THR A 143 20.56 4.84 19.28
N LEU A 144 20.49 4.57 17.97
CA LEU A 144 20.24 3.22 17.46
C LEU A 144 21.44 2.73 16.67
N THR A 145 21.77 1.45 16.85
CA THR A 145 22.70 0.73 15.99
C THR A 145 22.00 -0.53 15.49
N ALA A 146 22.03 -0.77 14.19
CA ALA A 146 21.46 -1.99 13.62
C ALA A 146 22.36 -3.19 13.98
N LEU A 147 21.74 -4.25 14.45
CA LEU A 147 22.41 -5.53 14.67
C LEU A 147 22.10 -6.47 13.49
N PRO A 148 22.89 -7.53 13.27
CA PRO A 148 22.50 -8.59 12.36
C PRO A 148 21.10 -9.12 12.71
N ALA A 149 20.31 -9.43 11.68
CA ALA A 149 19.00 -10.01 11.88
C ALA A 149 19.10 -11.32 12.69
N GLY A 150 18.05 -11.63 13.45
CA GLY A 150 17.96 -12.90 14.17
C GLY A 150 17.97 -14.10 13.23
N SER A 151 18.11 -15.31 13.79
CA SER A 151 18.00 -16.56 13.01
C SER A 151 16.62 -16.75 12.35
N ASP A 152 15.60 -16.07 12.87
CA ASP A 152 14.24 -15.96 12.35
C ASP A 152 14.10 -14.87 11.26
N GLY A 153 15.16 -14.12 10.99
CA GLY A 153 15.18 -12.96 10.10
C GLY A 153 14.61 -11.69 10.73
N ALA A 154 14.26 -11.72 12.02
CA ALA A 154 13.65 -10.58 12.70
C ALA A 154 14.65 -9.40 12.82
N PRO A 155 14.18 -8.15 12.64
CA PRO A 155 15.01 -6.97 12.85
C PRO A 155 15.47 -6.85 14.29
N ARG A 156 16.76 -6.53 14.47
CA ARG A 156 17.37 -6.33 15.78
C ARG A 156 18.17 -5.04 15.82
N PHE A 157 18.08 -4.36 16.95
CA PHE A 157 18.76 -3.08 17.17
C PHE A 157 19.37 -3.04 18.56
N GLN A 158 20.47 -2.32 18.69
CA GLN A 158 21.03 -1.91 19.96
C GLN A 158 20.57 -0.47 20.21
N VAL A 159 19.76 -0.26 21.24
CA VAL A 159 19.33 1.07 21.66
C VAL A 159 20.27 1.54 22.76
N SER A 160 20.77 2.78 22.67
CA SER A 160 21.53 3.41 23.73
C SER A 160 20.83 4.62 24.30
N VAL A 161 20.62 4.63 25.61
CA VAL A 161 19.94 5.70 26.35
C VAL A 161 20.77 6.12 27.56
N SER A 162 20.76 7.42 27.87
CA SER A 162 21.40 7.93 29.08
C SER A 162 20.36 7.99 30.21
N VAL A 163 20.62 7.26 31.29
CA VAL A 163 19.77 7.23 32.48
C VAL A 163 20.64 7.62 33.67
N PHE A 164 20.31 8.75 34.31
CA PHE A 164 21.09 9.32 35.42
C PHE A 164 22.60 9.49 35.10
N GLY A 165 22.92 9.96 33.89
CA GLY A 165 24.30 10.18 33.45
C GLY A 165 25.07 8.91 33.08
N THR A 166 24.45 7.73 33.18
CA THR A 166 25.03 6.46 32.76
C THR A 166 24.43 6.01 31.44
N GLN A 167 25.28 5.69 30.47
CA GLN A 167 24.85 5.16 29.18
C GLN A 167 24.49 3.68 29.32
N GLN A 168 23.24 3.34 29.04
CA GLN A 168 22.73 1.98 29.01
C GLN A 168 22.62 1.51 27.55
N GLN A 169 22.88 0.23 27.33
CA GLN A 169 22.74 -0.41 26.03
C GLN A 169 21.72 -1.55 26.16
N ILE A 170 20.59 -1.41 25.47
CA ILE A 170 19.48 -2.35 25.52
C ILE A 170 19.28 -2.96 24.12
N PRO A 171 19.57 -4.26 23.93
CA PRO A 171 19.25 -4.92 22.67
C PRO A 171 17.74 -5.09 22.57
N VAL A 172 17.17 -4.79 21.41
CA VAL A 172 15.73 -4.90 21.13
C VAL A 172 15.51 -5.68 19.84
N ALA A 173 14.43 -6.45 19.82
CA ALA A 173 13.95 -7.16 18.66
C ALA A 173 12.60 -6.59 18.21
N VAL A 174 12.39 -6.57 16.90
CA VAL A 174 11.13 -6.21 16.26
C VAL A 174 10.42 -7.50 15.86
N SER A 175 9.16 -7.67 16.24
CA SER A 175 8.39 -8.88 15.96
C SER A 175 6.98 -8.57 15.47
N ALA A 176 6.41 -9.50 14.70
CA ALA A 176 5.00 -9.51 14.38
C ALA A 176 4.27 -10.37 15.40
N THR A 177 3.42 -9.76 16.23
CA THR A 177 2.68 -10.44 17.30
C THR A 177 1.22 -10.03 17.21
N GLU A 178 0.28 -10.98 17.17
CA GLU A 178 -1.17 -10.68 17.14
C GLU A 178 -1.59 -9.66 16.05
N GLY A 179 -0.95 -9.70 14.89
CA GLY A 179 -1.30 -8.83 13.77
C GLY A 179 -0.74 -7.41 13.81
N LYS A 180 0.08 -7.09 14.81
CA LYS A 180 0.76 -5.79 14.99
C LYS A 180 2.28 -5.98 14.97
N ILE A 181 3.00 -4.87 14.81
CA ILE A 181 4.46 -4.83 14.94
C ILE A 181 4.78 -4.30 16.33
N GLU A 182 5.58 -5.06 17.07
CA GLU A 182 6.02 -4.72 18.41
C GLU A 182 7.54 -4.70 18.49
N VAL A 183 8.06 -3.81 19.35
CA VAL A 183 9.46 -3.75 19.74
C VAL A 183 9.55 -4.14 21.21
N ALA A 184 10.43 -5.08 21.52
CA ALA A 184 10.67 -5.54 22.88
C ALA A 184 12.17 -5.80 23.12
N PRO A 185 12.66 -5.69 24.36
CA PRO A 185 14.02 -6.12 24.71
C PRO A 185 14.29 -7.57 24.29
N ASP A 186 15.46 -7.83 23.70
CA ASP A 186 15.94 -9.17 23.28
C ASP A 186 16.53 -9.93 24.49
N ASN A 187 15.75 -10.04 25.58
CA ASN A 187 16.13 -10.77 26.79
C ASN A 187 14.90 -11.37 27.50
N ALA A 188 15.12 -12.22 28.50
CA ALA A 188 14.03 -12.88 29.26
C ALA A 188 13.10 -11.89 30.01
N LEU A 189 13.53 -10.64 30.19
CA LEU A 189 12.72 -9.56 30.77
C LEU A 189 11.81 -8.87 29.73
N GLY A 190 11.99 -9.15 28.43
CA GLY A 190 11.24 -8.55 27.33
C GLY A 190 9.73 -8.82 27.33
N ALA A 191 9.25 -9.70 28.21
CA ALA A 191 7.81 -9.89 28.41
C ALA A 191 7.13 -8.67 29.08
N VAL A 192 7.88 -7.87 29.86
CA VAL A 192 7.29 -6.81 30.71
C VAL A 192 7.16 -5.49 29.96
N PHE A 193 8.02 -5.22 28.97
CA PHE A 193 7.99 -3.99 28.19
C PHE A 193 7.88 -4.31 26.70
N ARG A 194 6.70 -4.04 26.13
CA ARG A 194 6.44 -4.15 24.69
C ARG A 194 5.87 -2.83 24.20
N LEU A 195 6.48 -2.30 23.15
CA LEU A 195 6.00 -1.10 22.48
C LEU A 195 5.40 -1.50 21.14
N THR A 196 4.11 -1.29 20.97
CA THR A 196 3.48 -1.41 19.65
C THR A 196 3.88 -0.21 18.80
N VAL A 197 4.56 -0.47 17.68
CA VAL A 197 5.02 0.57 16.74
C VAL A 197 4.15 0.66 15.50
N PHE A 198 3.39 -0.39 15.20
CA PHE A 198 2.40 -0.36 14.13
C PHE A 198 1.23 -1.27 14.48
N GLN A 199 0.02 -0.74 14.35
CA GLN A 199 -1.23 -1.50 14.42
C GLN A 199 -2.25 -0.87 13.49
N ASN A 200 -3.00 -1.69 12.77
CA ASN A 200 -4.06 -1.22 11.89
C ASN A 200 -5.21 -2.23 11.86
N ASP A 201 -6.45 -1.75 12.01
CA ASP A 201 -7.62 -2.63 12.02
C ASP A 201 -7.89 -3.30 10.66
N ARG A 202 -7.33 -2.75 9.57
CA ARG A 202 -7.49 -3.21 8.19
C ARG A 202 -6.34 -4.07 7.70
N LEU A 203 -5.23 -4.16 8.43
CA LEU A 203 -4.05 -4.93 8.04
C LEU A 203 -3.54 -5.76 9.21
N TRP A 204 -3.61 -7.08 9.07
CA TRP A 204 -3.01 -8.02 9.99
C TRP A 204 -1.60 -8.35 9.57
N ILE A 205 -0.61 -8.09 10.42
CA ILE A 205 0.80 -8.41 10.16
C ILE A 205 1.09 -9.87 10.54
N ASP A 206 1.55 -10.65 9.57
CA ASP A 206 1.96 -12.05 9.75
C ASP A 206 3.47 -12.17 10.04
N GLY A 207 4.30 -11.23 9.57
CA GLY A 207 5.75 -11.30 9.72
C GLY A 207 6.47 -10.01 9.36
N VAL A 208 7.61 -9.79 10.01
CA VAL A 208 8.55 -8.70 9.73
C VAL A 208 9.95 -9.30 9.65
N ARG A 209 10.71 -8.89 8.63
CA ARG A 209 12.11 -9.27 8.44
C ARG A 209 12.94 -8.04 8.10
N SER A 210 14.25 -8.15 8.29
CA SER A 210 15.17 -7.11 7.83
C SER A 210 16.44 -7.64 7.21
N SER A 211 17.04 -6.81 6.37
CA SER A 211 18.45 -6.91 5.96
C SER A 211 19.14 -5.56 6.14
N VAL A 212 20.37 -5.58 6.65
CA VAL A 212 21.15 -4.37 6.91
C VAL A 212 22.16 -4.17 5.76
N ALA A 213 22.21 -2.96 5.23
CA ALA A 213 23.15 -2.56 4.19
C ALA A 213 23.75 -1.18 4.53
N GLY A 214 24.89 -1.18 5.22
CA GLY A 214 25.51 0.05 5.71
C GLY A 214 24.65 0.76 6.74
N GLN A 215 24.25 2.00 6.46
CA GLN A 215 23.38 2.81 7.33
C GLN A 215 21.88 2.68 7.01
N SER A 216 21.53 1.84 6.04
CA SER A 216 20.16 1.56 5.65
C SER A 216 19.74 0.18 6.12
N VAL A 217 18.48 0.08 6.56
CA VAL A 217 17.83 -1.19 6.86
C VAL A 217 16.70 -1.37 5.85
N ARG A 218 16.74 -2.46 5.10
CA ARG A 218 15.59 -2.89 4.30
C ARG A 218 14.70 -3.74 5.19
N MET A 219 13.44 -3.32 5.32
CA MET A 219 12.40 -3.99 6.07
C MET A 219 11.44 -4.67 5.09
N ASP A 220 11.12 -5.93 5.35
CA ASP A 220 10.16 -6.71 4.60
C ASP A 220 9.02 -7.10 5.53
N VAL A 221 7.78 -6.83 5.12
CA VAL A 221 6.58 -7.06 5.91
C VAL A 221 5.62 -7.93 5.10
N THR A 222 5.08 -8.95 5.74
CA THR A 222 4.01 -9.77 5.17
C THR A 222 2.78 -9.69 6.05
N GLY A 223 1.60 -9.67 5.43
CA GLY A 223 0.34 -9.58 6.16
C GLY A 223 -0.87 -9.88 5.29
N ARG A 224 -2.04 -9.58 5.83
CA ARG A 224 -3.35 -9.81 5.19
C ARG A 224 -4.32 -8.66 5.46
N LEU A 225 -5.05 -8.25 4.44
CA LEU A 225 -6.13 -7.26 4.55
C LEU A 225 -7.33 -7.84 5.32
N ARG A 226 -8.00 -6.99 6.12
CA ARG A 226 -9.15 -7.34 6.96
C ARG A 226 -10.46 -6.74 6.49
#